data_AF-A0A286FSR2-F1
#
_entry.id   AF-A0A286FSR2-F1
#
_cell.length_a   1.000
_cell.length_b   1.000
_cell.length_c   1.000
_cell.angle_alpha   90.00
_cell.angle_beta   90.00
_cell.angle_gamma   90.00
#
_symmetry.space_group_name_H-M   'P 1'
#
loop_
_entity.id
_entity.type
_entity.pdbx_description
1 polymer ?
#
loop_
_entity_poly.entity_id
_entity_poly.type
_entity_poly.pdbx_seq_one_letter_code
_entity_poly.pdbx_strand_id
1 'polypeptide(L)'
;MSEIAGQSGLRGTATAVVHESYSFACMRCGHGWEQSYEIEHHTDGDGHEFVRYVADGRIVPSPLSRPACQNCDGHVVRIMRAGQVASVRSAAEGHHHPAPRAGGPVEAAEAPGQAKEPHHWHLSDLLHPFQRRAS
;
A
#
# COMPACT_ATOMS: atom_id res chain seq x y z
N MET A 1 27.80 17.95 29.18
CA MET A 1 26.59 17.11 29.24
C MET A 1 26.71 16.11 28.11
N SER A 2 27.03 14.86 28.44
CA SER A 2 27.26 13.80 27.46
C SER A 2 25.92 13.19 27.06
N GLU A 3 25.48 13.44 25.84
CA GLU A 3 24.31 12.78 25.27
C GLU A 3 24.78 11.46 24.65
N ILE A 4 24.54 10.39 25.39
CA ILE A 4 24.70 9.01 24.94
C ILE A 4 23.75 8.77 23.76
N ALA A 5 24.34 8.55 22.59
CA ALA A 5 23.64 8.09 21.39
C ALA A 5 22.75 6.90 21.75
N GLY A 6 21.44 7.04 21.51
CA GLY A 6 20.44 6.02 21.76
C GLY A 6 20.75 4.74 21.01
N GLN A 7 21.39 3.81 21.70
CA GLN A 7 21.21 2.36 21.65
C GLN A 7 20.70 1.77 20.31
N SER A 8 21.54 1.74 19.28
CA SER A 8 21.43 0.81 18.13
C SER A 8 21.80 -0.64 18.50
N GLY A 9 21.41 -1.10 19.70
CA GLY A 9 21.95 -2.30 20.36
C GLY A 9 21.39 -3.65 19.90
N LEU A 10 20.43 -3.69 18.96
CA LEU A 10 19.83 -4.95 18.48
C LEU A 10 20.23 -5.33 17.05
N ARG A 11 20.96 -4.47 16.33
CA ARG A 11 21.46 -4.76 14.97
C ARG A 11 22.68 -5.69 14.93
N GLY A 12 23.25 -6.05 16.08
CA GLY A 12 24.52 -6.78 16.15
C GLY A 12 24.47 -8.26 15.74
N THR A 13 23.28 -8.87 15.65
CA THR A 13 23.11 -10.30 15.35
C THR A 13 22.44 -10.58 14.01
N ALA A 14 22.01 -9.55 13.28
CA ALA A 14 21.38 -9.73 11.98
C ALA A 14 22.45 -10.16 10.97
N THR A 15 22.25 -11.33 10.36
CA THR A 15 23.12 -11.84 9.29
C THR A 15 22.84 -11.10 7.97
N ALA A 16 21.61 -10.61 7.77
CA ALA A 16 21.22 -9.75 6.67
C ALA A 16 20.01 -8.89 7.04
N VAL A 17 19.84 -7.73 6.40
CA VAL A 17 18.67 -6.85 6.55
C VAL A 17 18.12 -6.49 5.17
N VAL A 18 16.83 -6.73 4.96
CA VAL A 18 16.10 -6.38 3.73
C VAL A 18 15.08 -5.29 4.04
N HIS A 19 14.98 -4.28 3.20
CA HIS A 19 13.96 -3.24 3.34
C HIS A 19 12.83 -3.54 2.37
N GLU A 20 11.63 -3.72 2.90
CA GLU A 20 10.44 -4.05 2.10
C GLU A 20 9.27 -3.18 2.52
N SER A 21 8.44 -2.80 1.56
CA SER A 21 7.25 -2.00 1.81
C SER A 21 6.02 -2.71 1.30
N TYR A 22 4.95 -2.67 2.10
CA TYR A 22 3.70 -3.31 1.77
C TYR A 22 2.55 -2.31 1.85
N SER A 23 1.65 -2.39 0.88
CA SER A 23 0.34 -1.75 0.93
C SER A 23 -0.68 -2.73 1.50
N PHE A 24 -1.56 -2.25 2.37
CA PHE A 24 -2.62 -3.01 3.00
C PHE A 24 -3.98 -2.40 2.70
N ALA A 25 -5.01 -3.24 2.63
CA ALA A 25 -6.40 -2.80 2.52
C ALA A 25 -7.30 -3.65 3.43
N CYS A 26 -8.01 -3.01 4.35
CA CYS A 26 -9.00 -3.68 5.18
C CYS A 26 -10.26 -3.97 4.38
N MET A 27 -10.63 -5.25 4.28
CA MET A 27 -11.84 -5.68 3.58
C MET A 27 -13.12 -5.46 4.41
N ARG A 28 -12.99 -5.04 5.68
CA ARG A 28 -14.12 -4.72 6.56
C ARG A 28 -14.51 -3.24 6.52
N CYS A 29 -13.56 -2.31 6.62
CA CYS A 29 -13.85 -0.86 6.66
C CYS A 29 -13.28 -0.07 5.48
N GLY A 30 -12.58 -0.72 4.55
CA GLY A 30 -12.00 -0.08 3.36
C GLY A 30 -10.73 0.74 3.61
N HIS A 31 -10.27 0.87 4.86
CA HIS A 31 -9.07 1.62 5.17
C HIS A 31 -7.83 0.98 4.53
N GLY A 32 -7.07 1.79 3.78
CA GLY A 32 -5.81 1.40 3.17
C GLY A 32 -4.64 2.18 3.76
N TRP A 33 -3.54 1.49 4.03
CA TRP A 33 -2.31 2.09 4.54
C TRP A 33 -1.09 1.41 3.92
N GLU A 34 0.04 2.09 3.97
CA GLU A 34 1.33 1.56 3.51
C GLU A 34 2.32 1.63 4.66
N GLN A 35 3.15 0.60 4.80
CA GLN A 35 4.16 0.52 5.86
C GLN A 35 5.45 -0.07 5.30
N SER A 36 6.57 0.55 5.67
CA SER A 36 7.92 0.05 5.42
C SER A 36 8.42 -0.76 6.61
N TYR A 37 9.14 -1.85 6.31
CA TYR A 37 9.71 -2.78 7.28
C TYR A 37 11.18 -3.03 6.98
N GLU A 38 11.97 -3.16 8.04
CA GLU A 38 13.27 -3.83 8.01
C GLU A 38 13.03 -5.30 8.38
N ILE A 39 13.37 -6.20 7.47
CA ILE A 39 13.28 -7.65 7.63
C ILE A 39 14.69 -8.14 7.95
N GLU A 40 14.94 -8.36 9.23
CA GLU A 40 16.24 -8.84 9.71
C GLU A 40 16.25 -10.38 9.69
N HIS A 41 17.22 -10.95 8.98
CA HIS A 41 17.55 -12.37 9.06
C HIS A 41 18.54 -12.59 10.19
N HIS A 42 18.31 -13.61 11.00
CA HIS A 42 19.14 -13.97 12.15
C HIS A 42 19.41 -15.48 12.13
N THR A 43 20.49 -15.87 12.78
CA THR A 43 20.81 -17.26 13.10
C THR A 43 20.98 -17.34 14.62
N ASP A 44 20.27 -18.27 15.27
CA ASP A 44 20.41 -18.47 16.71
C ASP A 44 21.68 -19.24 17.08
N GLY A 45 21.90 -19.47 18.39
CA GLY A 45 23.08 -20.17 18.89
C GLY A 45 23.15 -21.66 18.51
N ASP A 46 22.01 -22.25 18.13
CA ASP A 46 21.88 -23.63 17.69
C ASP A 46 21.98 -23.75 16.16
N GLY A 47 22.11 -22.63 15.45
CA GLY A 47 22.22 -22.56 14.00
C GLY A 47 20.88 -22.47 13.26
N HIS A 48 19.76 -22.27 13.95
CA HIS A 48 18.46 -22.11 13.31
C HIS A 48 18.26 -20.68 12.79
N GLU A 49 17.79 -20.59 11.55
CA GLU A 49 17.45 -19.31 10.92
C GLU A 49 16.07 -18.82 11.35
N PHE A 50 15.96 -17.53 11.66
CA PHE A 50 14.69 -16.89 11.92
C PHE A 50 14.66 -15.45 11.40
N VAL A 51 13.44 -14.92 11.23
CA VAL A 51 13.21 -13.57 10.69
C VAL A 51 12.56 -12.69 11.75
N ARG A 52 13.04 -11.46 11.87
CA ARG A 52 12.46 -10.41 12.69
C ARG A 52 11.99 -9.27 11.81
N TYR A 53 10.76 -8.82 12.03
CA TYR A 53 10.20 -7.66 11.36
C TYR A 53 10.34 -6.43 12.27
N VAL A 54 10.84 -5.35 11.72
CA VAL A 54 10.99 -4.06 12.41
C VAL A 54 10.25 -3.00 11.61
N ALA A 55 9.36 -2.25 12.27
CA ALA A 55 8.70 -1.08 11.71
C ALA A 55 8.92 0.11 12.64
N ASP A 56 9.30 1.26 12.09
CA ASP A 56 9.58 2.49 12.85
C ASP A 56 10.57 2.26 14.02
N GLY A 57 11.59 1.43 13.77
CA GLY A 57 12.60 1.06 14.77
C GLY A 57 12.11 0.12 15.87
N ARG A 58 10.87 -0.38 15.80
CA ARG A 58 10.27 -1.29 16.79
C ARG A 58 10.07 -2.68 16.21
N ILE A 59 10.36 -3.70 17.00
CA ILE A 59 10.08 -5.09 16.63
C ILE A 59 8.56 -5.29 16.63
N VAL A 60 8.04 -5.82 15.53
CA VAL A 60 6.61 -6.07 15.33
C VAL A 60 6.36 -7.52 14.94
N PRO A 61 5.14 -8.04 15.14
CA PRO A 61 4.74 -9.33 14.56
C PRO A 61 4.90 -9.34 13.04
N SER A 62 5.04 -10.52 12.45
CA SER A 62 5.07 -10.63 10.98
C SER A 62 3.79 -10.03 10.38
N PRO A 63 3.91 -9.01 9.50
CA PRO A 63 2.76 -8.39 8.86
C PRO A 63 2.04 -9.35 7.90
N LEU A 64 2.69 -10.48 7.56
CA LEU A 64 2.18 -11.49 6.64
C LEU A 64 1.34 -12.56 7.34
N SER A 65 1.54 -12.80 8.64
CA SER A 65 0.87 -13.89 9.35
C SER A 65 -0.53 -13.51 9.82
N ARG A 66 -0.71 -12.31 10.40
CA ARG A 66 -2.00 -11.89 10.94
C ARG A 66 -2.13 -10.36 11.00
N PRO A 67 -2.19 -9.67 9.84
CA PRO A 67 -2.39 -8.22 9.81
C PRO A 67 -3.69 -7.83 10.54
N ALA A 68 -3.65 -6.71 11.25
CA ALA A 68 -4.81 -6.09 11.89
C ALA A 68 -5.00 -4.68 11.33
N CYS A 69 -6.24 -4.32 11.01
CA CYS A 69 -6.54 -2.98 10.55
C CYS A 69 -6.35 -1.96 11.67
N GLN A 70 -5.49 -0.96 11.46
CA GLN A 70 -5.19 0.10 12.44
C GLN A 70 -6.40 1.03 12.74
N ASN A 71 -7.49 0.91 11.98
CA ASN A 71 -8.69 1.73 12.13
C ASN A 71 -9.87 0.97 12.79
N CYS A 72 -9.98 -0.35 12.63
CA CYS A 72 -11.16 -1.09 13.11
C CYS A 72 -10.85 -2.47 13.73
N ASP A 73 -9.56 -2.79 13.91
CA ASP A 73 -9.06 -4.06 14.44
C ASP A 73 -9.49 -5.32 13.67
N GLY A 74 -10.07 -5.16 12.48
CA GLY A 74 -10.45 -6.27 11.62
C GLY A 74 -9.23 -7.02 11.08
N HIS A 75 -9.32 -8.35 11.01
CA HIS A 75 -8.23 -9.22 10.54
C HIS A 75 -8.35 -9.65 9.07
N VAL A 76 -9.46 -9.33 8.39
CA VAL A 76 -9.60 -9.58 6.95
C VAL A 76 -8.94 -8.44 6.19
N VAL A 77 -7.62 -8.55 6.01
CA VAL A 77 -6.77 -7.53 5.37
C VAL A 77 -6.10 -8.14 4.15
N ARG A 78 -6.20 -7.44 3.01
CA ARG A 78 -5.46 -7.77 1.79
C ARG A 78 -4.10 -7.09 1.83
N ILE A 79 -3.04 -7.85 1.55
CA ILE A 79 -1.67 -7.35 1.41
C ILE A 79 -1.35 -7.24 -0.08
N MET A 80 -0.70 -6.16 -0.48
CA MET A 80 -0.37 -5.82 -1.86
C MET A 80 1.06 -5.26 -1.93
N ARG A 81 1.60 -5.15 -3.15
CA ARG A 81 2.88 -4.46 -3.38
C ARG A 81 2.84 -3.01 -2.91
N ALA A 82 4.00 -2.45 -2.56
CA ALA A 82 4.14 -1.03 -2.29
C ALA A 82 3.57 -0.14 -3.42
N GLY A 83 3.17 1.07 -3.06
CA GLY A 83 2.66 2.11 -3.95
C GLY A 83 1.19 1.98 -4.32
N GLN A 84 0.49 0.91 -3.94
CA GLN A 84 -0.93 0.73 -4.31
C GLN A 84 -1.85 1.73 -3.61
N VAL A 85 -1.65 1.98 -2.31
CA VAL A 85 -2.44 2.97 -1.56
C VAL A 85 -2.17 4.39 -2.07
N ALA A 86 -0.90 4.71 -2.33
CA ALA A 86 -0.53 6.00 -2.91
C ALA A 86 -1.18 6.21 -4.29
N SER A 87 -1.14 5.19 -5.15
CA SER A 87 -1.72 5.24 -6.49
C SER A 87 -3.24 5.50 -6.47
N VAL A 88 -3.97 4.82 -5.58
CA VAL A 88 -5.42 5.03 -5.42
C VAL A 88 -5.72 6.44 -4.89
N ARG A 89 -4.95 6.93 -3.93
CA ARG A 89 -5.11 8.30 -3.40
C ARG A 89 -4.86 9.35 -4.48
N SER A 90 -3.77 9.23 -5.23
CA SER A 90 -3.47 10.14 -6.34
C SER A 90 -4.53 10.09 -7.43
N ALA A 91 -5.08 8.91 -7.75
CA ALA A 91 -6.20 8.80 -8.66
C ALA A 91 -7.42 9.55 -8.10
N ALA A 92 -7.82 9.33 -6.85
CA ALA A 92 -8.97 10.01 -6.25
C ALA A 92 -8.81 11.54 -6.26
N GLU A 93 -7.65 12.07 -5.88
CA GLU A 93 -7.31 13.50 -5.93
C GLU A 93 -7.35 14.07 -7.36
N GLY A 94 -6.88 13.30 -8.35
CA GLY A 94 -6.94 13.66 -9.77
C GLY A 94 -8.38 13.81 -10.31
N HIS A 95 -9.31 12.96 -9.84
CA HIS A 95 -10.74 13.07 -10.20
C HIS A 95 -11.45 14.26 -9.55
N HIS A 96 -10.86 14.87 -8.50
CA HIS A 96 -11.41 16.03 -7.81
C HIS A 96 -11.01 17.37 -8.42
N HIS A 97 -10.13 17.40 -9.42
CA HIS A 97 -9.91 18.61 -10.20
C HIS A 97 -11.10 18.82 -11.14
N PRO A 98 -11.90 19.89 -10.98
CA PRO A 98 -12.86 20.26 -12.01
C PRO A 98 -12.03 20.60 -13.25
N ALA A 99 -12.33 19.95 -14.37
CA ALA A 99 -11.81 20.40 -15.65
C ALA A 99 -12.07 21.92 -15.76
N PRO A 100 -11.07 22.75 -16.15
CA PRO A 100 -11.36 24.14 -16.42
C PRO A 100 -12.48 24.16 -17.47
N ARG A 101 -13.61 24.77 -17.14
CA ARG A 101 -14.68 25.01 -18.10
C ARG A 101 -14.08 25.89 -19.18
N ALA A 102 -13.67 25.26 -20.29
CA ALA A 102 -13.32 25.95 -21.52
C ALA A 102 -14.61 26.56 -22.08
N GLY A 103 -15.02 27.68 -21.50
CA GLY A 103 -16.01 28.59 -22.06
C GLY A 103 -15.31 29.47 -23.08
N GLY A 104 -15.22 29.00 -24.32
CA GLY A 104 -14.81 29.78 -25.47
C GLY A 104 -15.55 29.24 -26.70
N PRO A 105 -16.21 30.10 -27.52
CA PRO A 105 -16.94 29.64 -28.69
C PRO A 105 -16.04 28.88 -29.67
N VAL A 106 -16.57 27.78 -30.16
CA VAL A 106 -15.98 26.91 -31.19
C VAL A 106 -15.93 27.64 -32.54
N GLU A 107 -14.74 27.75 -33.13
CA GLU A 107 -14.59 27.82 -34.58
C GLU A 107 -13.97 26.50 -35.05
N ALA A 108 -14.68 25.86 -35.98
CA ALA A 108 -14.40 24.54 -36.49
C ALA A 108 -13.17 24.54 -37.40
N ALA A 109 -12.27 23.58 -37.18
CA ALA A 109 -11.33 23.10 -38.18
C ALA A 109 -11.21 21.58 -38.04
N GLU A 110 -11.79 20.84 -38.99
CA GLU A 110 -11.71 19.39 -39.10
C GLU A 110 -10.29 18.95 -39.49
N ALA A 111 -9.74 17.99 -38.73
CA ALA A 111 -8.60 17.17 -39.15
C ALA A 111 -8.90 15.71 -38.75
N PRO A 112 -8.71 14.72 -39.64
CA PRO A 112 -9.07 13.33 -39.35
C PRO A 112 -7.95 12.67 -38.54
N GLY A 113 -8.07 12.72 -37.22
CA GLY A 113 -7.19 12.05 -36.27
C GLY A 113 -7.88 10.85 -35.63
N GLN A 114 -7.38 9.66 -35.96
CA GLN A 114 -7.63 8.36 -35.34
C GLN A 114 -8.20 8.44 -33.91
N ALA A 115 -9.47 8.05 -33.76
CA ALA A 115 -10.10 7.86 -32.47
C ALA A 115 -9.46 6.65 -31.77
N LYS A 116 -8.45 6.88 -30.93
CA LYS A 116 -8.13 5.95 -29.85
C LYS A 116 -9.26 6.05 -28.84
N GLU A 117 -10.05 4.97 -28.76
CA GLU A 117 -11.12 4.85 -27.77
C GLU A 117 -10.59 5.21 -26.37
N PRO A 118 -11.21 6.16 -25.66
CA PRO A 118 -10.94 6.34 -24.25
C PRO A 118 -11.47 5.09 -23.54
N HIS A 119 -10.55 4.28 -23.00
CA HIS A 119 -10.89 3.20 -22.08
C HIS A 119 -11.58 3.83 -20.86
N HIS A 120 -12.90 3.84 -20.91
CA HIS A 120 -13.78 4.32 -19.86
C HIS A 120 -13.80 3.24 -18.80
N TRP A 121 -13.00 3.42 -17.76
CA TRP A 121 -13.07 2.58 -16.57
C TRP A 121 -14.43 2.84 -15.91
N HIS A 122 -15.39 1.97 -16.18
CA HIS A 122 -16.71 2.09 -15.58
C HIS A 122 -16.63 1.62 -14.13
N LEU A 123 -17.08 2.47 -13.19
CA LEU A 123 -17.07 2.18 -11.75
C LEU A 123 -17.75 0.86 -11.38
N SER A 124 -18.69 0.38 -12.20
CA SER A 124 -19.31 -0.94 -12.01
C SER A 124 -18.32 -2.09 -12.17
N ASP A 125 -17.27 -1.96 -13.00
CA ASP A 125 -16.31 -3.05 -13.23
C ASP A 125 -15.41 -3.34 -12.01
N LEU A 126 -15.31 -2.39 -11.07
CA LEU A 126 -14.54 -2.54 -9.82
C LEU A 126 -15.37 -3.12 -8.66
N LEU A 127 -16.70 -3.24 -8.80
CA LEU A 127 -17.61 -3.68 -7.74
C LEU A 127 -18.06 -5.15 -7.88
N HIS A 128 -17.55 -5.89 -8.87
CA HIS A 128 -17.98 -7.27 -9.12
C HIS A 128 -17.37 -8.42 -8.30
N PRO A 129 -16.38 -8.27 -7.38
CA PRO A 129 -15.89 -9.47 -6.67
C PRO A 129 -16.86 -9.99 -5.59
N PHE A 130 -18.00 -9.33 -5.31
CA PHE A 130 -18.90 -9.68 -4.20
C PHE A 130 -20.27 -10.21 -4.57
N GLN A 131 -20.48 -10.76 -5.77
CA GLN A 131 -21.71 -11.52 -6.07
C GLN A 131 -21.44 -13.03 -6.09
N ARG A 132 -21.24 -13.63 -4.91
CA ARG A 132 -21.50 -15.06 -4.70
C ARG A 132 -22.84 -15.19 -3.96
N ARG A 133 -23.81 -15.78 -4.66
CA ARG A 133 -25.14 -16.16 -4.16
C ARG A 133 -25.02 -17.03 -2.91
N ALA A 134 -25.78 -16.68 -1.89
CA ALA A 134 -26.27 -17.66 -0.93
C ALA A 134 -27.43 -18.42 -1.60
N SER A 135 -27.31 -19.75 -1.65
CA SER A 135 -28.44 -20.67 -1.71
C SER A 135 -28.03 -21.95 -1.01
#